data_AF-X1UV82-F1
#
_entry.id   AF-X1UV82-F1
#
_cell.length_a   1.000
_cell.length_b   1.000
_cell.length_c   1.000
_cell.angle_alpha   90.00
_cell.angle_beta   90.00
_cell.angle_gamma   90.00
#
_symmetry.space_group_name_H-M   'P 1'
#
loop_
_entity.id
_entity.type
_entity.pdbx_description
1 polymer ?
#
loop_
_entity_poly.entity_id
_entity_poly.type
_entity_poly.pdbx_seq_one_letter_code
_entity_poly.pdbx_strand_id
1 'polypeptide(L)' 'RVAGVGVTPSMGLHKGLVVNISEARESIRESVRRAEQASGYKVESAYIGVTGRHVSSLNNRG' A
#
# COMPACT_ATOMS: atom_id res chain seq x y z
N ARG A 1 0.81 5.32 20.40
CA ARG A 1 -0.37 4.44 20.55
C ARG A 1 -0.89 4.16 19.15
N VAL A 2 -1.15 2.90 18.77
CA VAL A 2 -1.61 2.55 17.42
C VAL A 2 -3.12 2.69 17.35
N ALA A 3 -3.65 3.42 16.36
CA ALA A 3 -5.08 3.68 16.22
C ALA A 3 -5.81 2.58 15.44
N GLY A 4 -5.17 1.98 14.44
CA GLY A 4 -5.71 0.85 13.67
C GLY A 4 -4.63 0.20 12.83
N VAL A 5 -4.88 -1.03 12.38
CA VAL A 5 -3.95 -1.83 11.58
C VAL A 5 -4.71 -2.51 10.45
N GLY A 6 -4.15 -2.45 9.25
CA GLY A 6 -4.60 -3.19 8.09
C GLY A 6 -3.48 -4.11 7.60
N VAL A 7 -3.78 -5.40 7.45
CA VAL A 7 -2.86 -6.39 6.90
C VAL A 7 -3.57 -7.10 5.76
N THR A 8 -2.86 -7.35 4.67
CA THR A 8 -3.40 -8.06 3.52
C THR A 8 -2.26 -8.74 2.77
N PRO A 9 -2.50 -9.86 2.09
CA PRO A 9 -1.51 -10.47 1.23
C PRO A 9 -1.01 -9.48 0.17
N SER A 10 0.31 -9.41 -0.01
CA SER A 10 0.92 -8.60 -1.05
C SER A 10 0.77 -9.32 -2.39
N MET A 11 -0.08 -8.76 -3.26
CA MET A 11 -0.35 -9.29 -4.61
C MET A 11 0.24 -8.35 -5.66
N GLY A 12 0.58 -8.88 -6.84
CA GLY A 12 1.20 -8.10 -7.91
C GLY A 12 2.64 -7.64 -7.65
N LEU A 13 3.29 -8.13 -6.59
CA LEU A 13 4.71 -7.91 -6.30
C LEU A 13 5.50 -9.21 -6.39
N HIS A 14 6.66 -9.16 -7.02
CA HIS A 14 7.64 -10.26 -7.05
C HIS A 14 9.04 -9.73 -6.76
N LYS A 15 9.66 -10.18 -5.66
CA LYS A 15 11.01 -9.75 -5.23
C LYS A 15 11.19 -8.23 -5.15
N GLY A 16 10.15 -7.51 -4.72
CA GLY A 16 10.15 -6.05 -4.62
C GLY A 16 9.90 -5.30 -5.94
N LEU A 17 9.62 -6.01 -7.04
CA LEU A 17 9.17 -5.43 -8.30
C LEU A 17 7.65 -5.57 -8.44
N VAL A 18 7.00 -4.52 -8.93
CA VAL A 18 5.59 -4.58 -9.32
C VAL A 18 5.50 -5.34 -10.66
N VAL A 19 4.97 -6.56 -10.61
CA VAL A 19 4.73 -7.39 -11.80
C VAL A 19 3.28 -7.29 -12.29
N ASN A 20 2.35 -6.88 -11.42
CA ASN A 20 0.97 -6.58 -11.77
C ASN A 20 0.49 -5.36 -10.96
N ILE A 21 0.34 -4.22 -11.64
CA ILE A 21 -0.06 -2.96 -11.00
C ILE A 21 -1.50 -2.98 -10.47
N SER A 22 -2.41 -3.70 -11.14
CA SER A 22 -3.80 -3.78 -10.73
C SER A 22 -3.93 -4.55 -9.42
N GLU A 23 -3.23 -5.66 -9.29
CA GLU A 23 -3.16 -6.44 -8.05
C GLU A 23 -2.44 -5.68 -6.92
N ALA A 24 -1.33 -5.01 -7.23
CA ALA A 24 -0.60 -4.20 -6.26
C ALA A 24 -1.48 -3.07 -5.72
N ARG A 25 -2.18 -2.35 -6.61
CA ARG A 25 -3.14 -1.30 -6.23
C ARG A 25 -4.24 -1.84 -5.32
N GLU A 26 -4.82 -2.99 -5.65
CA GLU A 26 -5.94 -3.54 -4.90
C GLU A 26 -5.49 -4.04 -3.52
N SER A 27 -4.34 -4.71 -3.43
CA SER A 27 -3.77 -5.10 -2.14
C SER A 27 -3.49 -3.89 -1.25
N ILE A 28 -2.90 -2.81 -1.78
CA ILE A 28 -2.69 -1.58 -1.00
C ILE A 28 -4.02 -0.98 -0.53
N ARG A 29 -5.02 -0.88 -1.42
CA ARG A 29 -6.34 -0.33 -1.10
C ARG A 29 -7.03 -1.09 0.02
N GLU A 30 -7.00 -2.42 -0.03
CA GLU A 30 -7.63 -3.26 0.99
C GLU A 30 -6.91 -3.10 2.35
N SER A 31 -5.57 -3.01 2.35
CA SER A 31 -4.81 -2.74 3.57
C SER A 31 -5.24 -1.42 4.21
N VAL A 32 -5.31 -0.34 3.42
CA VAL A 32 -5.71 0.99 3.90
C VAL A 32 -7.14 0.96 4.43
N ARG A 33 -8.08 0.36 3.70
CA ARG A 33 -9.48 0.24 4.11
C ARG A 33 -9.63 -0.46 5.47
N ARG A 34 -8.88 -1.55 5.69
CA ARG A 34 -8.89 -2.28 6.97
C ARG A 34 -8.30 -1.43 8.10
N ALA A 35 -7.23 -0.68 7.83
CA ALA A 35 -6.64 0.23 8.81
C ALA A 35 -7.61 1.35 9.19
N GLU A 36 -8.28 1.97 8.22
CA GLU A 36 -9.31 3.00 8.42
C GLU A 36 -10.50 2.48 9.23
N GLN A 37 -11.00 1.29 8.89
CA GLN A 37 -12.10 0.67 9.62
C GLN A 37 -11.72 0.34 11.07
N ALA A 38 -10.49 -0.12 11.30
CA ALA A 38 -9.99 -0.42 12.63
C ALA A 38 -9.74 0.86 13.47
N SER A 39 -9.35 1.96 12.82
CA SER A 39 -9.04 3.21 13.50
C SER A 39 -10.22 4.17 13.63
N GLY A 40 -11.27 4.02 12.80
CA GLY A 40 -12.36 4.99 12.69
C GLY A 40 -11.94 6.33 12.07
N TYR A 41 -10.76 6.39 11.46
CA TYR A 41 -10.19 7.59 10.83
C TYR A 41 -10.00 7.34 9.34
N LYS A 42 -10.13 8.40 8.54
CA LYS A 42 -9.78 8.38 7.13
C LYS A 42 -8.29 8.65 6.95
N VAL A 43 -7.63 7.85 6.12
CA VAL A 43 -6.19 7.98 5.81
C VAL A 43 -6.05 8.94 4.63
N GLU A 44 -5.47 10.11 4.88
CA GLU A 44 -5.24 11.13 3.85
C GLU A 44 -3.85 11.04 3.22
N SER A 45 -2.87 10.57 3.99
CA SER A 45 -1.49 10.40 3.56
C SER A 45 -0.85 9.22 4.29
N ALA A 46 0.17 8.62 3.67
CA ALA A 46 0.88 7.49 4.23
C ALA A 46 2.37 7.58 3.93
N TYR A 47 3.19 7.10 4.86
CA TYR A 47 4.60 6.80 4.61
C TYR A 47 4.72 5.35 4.17
N ILE A 48 5.27 5.13 2.97
CA ILE A 48 5.40 3.80 2.38
C ILE A 48 6.89 3.48 2.23
N GLY A 49 7.32 2.35 2.78
CA GLY A 49 8.64 1.79 2.51
C GLY A 49 8.55 0.85 1.31
N VAL A 50 9.28 1.17 0.23
CA VAL A 50 9.40 0.29 -0.93
C VAL A 50 10.85 -0.20 -1.01
N THR A 51 11.04 -1.51 -1.11
CA THR A 51 12.37 -2.14 -1.17
C THR A 51 12.55 -2.85 -2.50
N GLY A 52 13.73 -2.72 -3.13
CA GLY A 52 14.06 -3.39 -4.40
C GLY A 52 15.23 -2.72 -5.13
N ARG A 53 16.02 -3.49 -5.90
CA ARG A 53 17.21 -2.99 -6.64
C ARG A 53 16.88 -2.07 -7.83
N HIS A 54 15.62 -1.99 -8.26
CA HIS A 54 15.17 -1.26 -9.45
C HIS A 54 13.88 -0.46 -9.20
N VAL A 55 13.70 0.07 -7.98
CA VAL A 55 12.49 0.85 -7.67
C VAL A 55 12.56 2.20 -8.40
N SER A 56 11.76 2.36 -9.46
CA SER A 56 11.50 3.65 -10.10
C SER A 56 10.16 4.20 -9.62
N SER A 57 10.15 5.40 -9.04
CA SER A 57 8.92 6.07 -8.59
C SER A 57 8.56 7.18 -9.57
N LEU A 58 7.34 7.12 -10.13
CA LEU A 58 6.76 8.23 -10.88
C LEU A 58 5.73 8.93 -9.99
N ASN A 59 6.01 10.16 -9.59
CA ASN A 59 5.08 10.95 -8.79
C ASN A 59 4.02 11.55 -9.72
N ASN A 60 2.85 10.92 -9.79
CA ASN A 60 1.73 11.46 -10.52
C ASN A 60 0.97 12.46 -9.63
N ARG A 61 1.28 13.75 -9.80
CA ARG A 61 0.37 14.84 -9.43
C ARG A 61 -0.58 14.98 -10.61
N GLY A 62 -1.87 14.67 -10.41
CA GLY A 62 -2.88 15.04 -11.40
C GLY A 62 -2.79 16.51 -11.76
#